data_AF-A0A1S2ZSV2-F1
#
_entry.id   AF-A0A1S2ZSV2-F1
#
_cell.length_a   1.000
_cell.length_b   1.000
_cell.length_c   1.000
_cell.angle_alpha   90.00
_cell.angle_beta   90.00
_cell.angle_gamma   90.00
#
_symmetry.space_group_name_H-M   'P 1'
#
loop_
_entity.id
_entity.type
_entity.pdbx_description
1 polymer ?
#
loop_
_entity_poly.entity_id
_entity_poly.type
_entity_poly.pdbx_seq_one_letter_code
_entity_poly.pdbx_strand_id
1 'polypeptide(L)'
;MSPLRPLLLVLVLAAAPRARAACPAPAELKHADGTRTCAILYDLSDPYYENCCAGAELAVQPGTDLPFLPADWLNTASSLVVAPRCELTVWSLRGKAGKTRKFSAGAYPRLEEFRKGILGDWANSISSLYCR
;
A
#
# COMPACT_ATOMS: atom_id res chain seq x y z
N MET A 1 60.13 3.10 26.45
CA MET A 1 59.79 1.90 25.65
C MET A 1 58.34 2.02 25.22
N SER A 2 58.10 1.75 23.93
CA SER A 2 56.88 2.03 23.17
C SER A 2 55.58 1.40 23.69
N PRO A 3 54.42 1.87 23.19
CA PRO A 3 53.14 1.92 23.89
C PRO A 3 52.22 0.76 23.51
N LEU A 4 51.32 0.37 24.40
CA LEU A 4 50.22 -0.55 24.08
C LEU A 4 48.89 0.20 24.18
N ARG A 5 48.51 0.76 23.02
CA ARG A 5 47.15 1.20 22.68
C ARG A 5 46.21 -0.02 22.74
N PRO A 6 45.16 -0.03 23.56
CA PRO A 6 44.08 -0.98 23.34
C PRO A 6 43.31 -0.53 22.08
N LEU A 7 43.29 -1.40 21.07
CA LEU A 7 42.52 -1.21 19.84
C LEU A 7 41.04 -0.98 20.18
N LEU A 8 40.54 0.20 19.84
CA LEU A 8 39.11 0.48 19.72
C LEU A 8 38.56 -0.35 18.54
N LEU A 9 37.92 -1.47 18.85
CA LEU A 9 37.13 -2.21 17.88
C LEU A 9 35.74 -1.53 17.79
N VAL A 10 35.63 -0.50 16.95
CA VAL A 10 34.33 0.08 16.62
C VAL A 10 33.65 -0.85 15.60
N LEU A 11 32.77 -1.71 16.10
CA LEU A 11 31.87 -2.48 15.26
C LEU A 11 30.77 -1.55 14.76
N VAL A 12 31.02 -0.85 13.65
CA VAL A 12 29.94 -0.16 12.92
C VAL A 12 29.10 -1.25 12.26
N LEU A 13 28.04 -1.70 12.93
CA LEU A 13 26.93 -2.31 12.21
C LEU A 13 26.37 -1.22 11.31
N ALA A 14 26.74 -1.24 10.04
CA ALA A 14 25.95 -0.61 9.02
C ALA A 14 24.55 -1.21 9.13
N ALA A 15 23.62 -0.44 9.69
CA ALA A 15 22.20 -0.68 9.55
C ALA A 15 21.85 -0.49 8.06
N ALA A 16 22.23 -1.46 7.24
CA ALA A 16 21.55 -1.66 5.97
C ALA A 16 20.08 -1.87 6.34
N PRO A 17 19.13 -1.10 5.78
CA PRO A 17 17.72 -1.32 6.05
C PRO A 17 17.36 -2.70 5.48
N ARG A 18 17.46 -3.72 6.32
CA ARG A 18 17.05 -5.08 6.00
C ARG A 18 15.53 -5.13 6.14
N ALA A 19 14.90 -5.64 5.09
CA ALA A 19 13.49 -5.96 4.93
C ALA A 19 12.54 -4.75 4.80
N ARG A 20 12.35 -4.30 3.55
CA ARG A 20 11.00 -3.94 3.09
C ARG A 20 10.20 -5.25 3.13
N ALA A 21 9.01 -5.34 3.69
CA ALA A 21 8.04 -4.28 3.70
C ALA A 21 7.44 -4.06 5.11
N ALA A 22 7.23 -2.81 5.44
CA ALA A 22 6.09 -2.40 6.23
C ALA A 22 5.41 -1.46 5.24
N CYS A 23 4.10 -1.59 5.04
CA CYS A 23 3.37 -0.66 4.18
C CYS A 23 3.87 0.77 4.44
N PRO A 24 4.19 1.54 3.39
CA PRO A 24 4.76 2.87 3.58
C PRO A 24 3.85 3.66 4.50
N ALA A 25 4.44 4.48 5.37
CA ALA A 25 3.63 5.29 6.25
C ALA A 25 2.72 6.17 5.37
N PRO A 26 1.42 6.30 5.66
CA PRO A 26 0.52 7.10 4.84
C PRO A 26 1.05 8.51 4.51
N ALA A 27 1.76 9.14 5.45
CA ALA A 27 2.33 10.47 5.30
C ALA A 27 3.50 10.55 4.28
N GLU A 28 4.09 9.41 3.93
CA GLU A 28 5.20 9.24 3.00
C GLU A 28 4.75 9.01 1.55
N LEU A 29 3.44 8.90 1.30
CA LEU A 29 2.86 8.80 -0.05
C LEU A 29 2.99 10.12 -0.83
N LYS A 30 4.22 10.47 -1.20
CA LYS A 30 4.58 11.65 -1.98
C LYS A 30 5.64 11.26 -2.99
N HIS A 31 5.52 11.76 -4.21
CA HIS A 31 6.58 11.64 -5.19
C HIS A 31 7.75 12.57 -4.83
N ALA A 32 8.94 12.24 -5.32
CA ALA A 32 10.15 13.09 -5.16
C ALA A 32 9.90 14.52 -5.68
N ASP A 33 9.00 14.65 -6.66
CA ASP A 33 8.63 15.91 -7.32
C ASP A 33 7.59 16.73 -6.52
N GLY A 34 7.21 16.26 -5.32
CA GLY A 34 6.28 16.94 -4.41
C GLY A 34 4.79 16.71 -4.71
N THR A 35 4.46 16.01 -5.79
CA THR A 35 3.09 15.60 -6.10
C THR A 35 2.61 14.57 -5.07
N ARG A 36 1.41 14.78 -4.52
CA ARG A 36 0.85 13.92 -3.48
C ARG A 36 0.14 12.74 -4.13
N THR A 37 0.50 11.52 -3.74
CA THR A 37 -0.25 10.32 -4.10
C THR A 37 -1.35 10.12 -3.06
N CYS A 38 -2.58 9.88 -3.50
CA CYS A 38 -3.72 9.77 -2.61
C CYS A 38 -3.90 8.36 -2.07
N ALA A 39 -3.67 7.36 -2.92
CA ALA A 39 -3.58 5.97 -2.51
C ALA A 39 -2.61 5.19 -3.41
N ILE A 40 -2.04 4.11 -2.88
CA ILE A 40 -1.32 3.10 -3.67
C ILE A 40 -1.97 1.76 -3.39
N LEU A 41 -2.29 1.01 -4.45
CA LEU A 41 -2.74 -0.37 -4.37
C LEU A 41 -1.58 -1.29 -4.76
N TYR A 42 -1.49 -2.46 -4.14
CA TYR A 42 -0.47 -3.47 -4.41
C TYR A 42 -1.11 -4.81 -4.74
N ASP A 43 -0.41 -5.64 -5.51
CA ASP A 43 -0.91 -6.94 -5.96
C ASP A 43 -0.45 -8.12 -5.08
N LEU A 44 0.68 -8.00 -4.38
CA LEU A 44 1.23 -9.11 -3.61
C LEU A 44 0.46 -9.35 -2.30
N SER A 45 -0.10 -10.57 -2.17
CA SER A 45 -0.62 -11.08 -0.90
C SER A 45 0.39 -12.03 -0.28
N ASP A 46 0.72 -11.83 1.00
CA ASP A 46 1.68 -12.65 1.74
C ASP A 46 1.12 -13.00 3.14
N PRO A 47 1.45 -14.18 3.71
CA PRO A 47 1.07 -14.53 5.08
C PRO A 47 1.65 -13.59 6.14
N TYR A 48 2.81 -13.00 5.87
CA TYR A 48 3.49 -12.06 6.75
C TYR A 48 3.11 -10.63 6.36
N TYR A 49 2.52 -9.89 7.30
CA TYR A 49 2.00 -8.53 7.09
C TYR A 49 3.04 -7.58 6.51
N GLU A 50 4.29 -7.77 6.94
CA GLU A 50 5.42 -7.05 6.42
C GLU A 50 5.45 -7.11 4.89
N ASN A 51 5.26 -8.26 4.27
CA ASN A 51 5.51 -8.44 2.84
C ASN A 51 4.35 -8.00 1.92
N CYS A 52 3.19 -7.63 2.45
CA CYS A 52 1.98 -7.43 1.64
C CYS A 52 1.96 -6.13 0.81
N CYS A 53 2.68 -5.09 1.21
CA CYS A 53 2.75 -3.82 0.46
C CYS A 53 3.97 -3.81 -0.46
N ALA A 54 3.96 -4.73 -1.44
CA ALA A 54 5.03 -4.93 -2.41
C ALA A 54 4.47 -5.48 -3.72
N GLY A 55 5.33 -5.71 -4.70
CA GLY A 55 4.93 -6.19 -6.04
C GLY A 55 4.65 -5.03 -6.99
N ALA A 56 3.66 -5.20 -7.87
CA ALA A 56 3.21 -4.14 -8.76
C ALA A 56 2.42 -3.09 -7.97
N GLU A 57 2.56 -1.82 -8.36
CA GLU A 57 1.93 -0.69 -7.67
C GLU A 57 1.03 0.10 -8.62
N LEU A 58 -0.19 0.41 -8.17
CA LEU A 58 -1.07 1.38 -8.82
C LEU A 58 -1.19 2.62 -7.94
N ALA A 59 -0.41 3.65 -8.28
CA ALA A 59 -0.51 4.95 -7.66
C ALA A 59 -1.72 5.73 -8.18
N VAL A 60 -2.56 6.22 -7.28
CA VAL A 60 -3.78 6.96 -7.57
C VAL A 60 -3.62 8.41 -7.09
N GLN A 61 -3.83 9.36 -7.99
CA GLN A 61 -3.73 10.78 -7.66
C GLN A 61 -5.02 11.30 -6.98
N PRO A 62 -4.94 12.37 -6.18
CA PRO A 62 -6.11 13.00 -5.59
C PRO A 62 -7.13 13.42 -6.65
N GLY A 63 -8.42 13.18 -6.41
CA GLY A 63 -9.51 13.47 -7.33
C GLY A 63 -9.64 12.49 -8.51
N THR A 64 -8.78 11.47 -8.58
CA THR A 64 -8.84 10.47 -9.66
C THR A 64 -10.08 9.60 -9.51
N ASP A 65 -10.89 9.54 -10.57
CA ASP A 65 -12.05 8.67 -10.70
C ASP A 65 -11.80 7.66 -11.83
N LEU A 66 -11.73 6.38 -11.47
CA LEU A 66 -11.53 5.27 -12.41
C LEU A 66 -12.75 4.34 -12.34
N PRO A 67 -13.81 4.63 -13.12
CA PRO A 67 -14.93 3.70 -13.30
C PRO A 67 -14.50 2.39 -13.96
N PHE A 68 -13.38 2.39 -14.67
CA PHE A 68 -12.78 1.22 -15.29
C PHE A 68 -11.29 1.22 -15.00
N LEU A 69 -10.81 0.22 -14.26
CA LEU A 69 -9.39 0.04 -13.99
C LEU A 69 -8.64 -0.43 -15.25
N PRO A 70 -7.32 -0.18 -15.32
CA PRO A 70 -6.44 -0.88 -16.25
C PRO A 70 -6.65 -2.40 -16.17
N ALA A 71 -6.51 -3.09 -17.32
CA ALA A 71 -6.89 -4.50 -17.44
C ALA A 71 -6.11 -5.43 -16.48
N ASP A 72 -4.84 -5.10 -16.23
CA ASP A 72 -3.92 -5.75 -15.29
C ASP A 72 -4.26 -5.50 -13.82
N TRP A 73 -5.10 -4.51 -13.52
CA TRP A 73 -5.51 -4.13 -12.17
C TRP A 73 -6.94 -4.54 -11.80
N LEU A 74 -7.69 -5.11 -12.75
CA LEU A 74 -9.05 -5.59 -12.50
C LEU A 74 -9.00 -6.80 -11.55
N ASN A 75 -9.55 -6.64 -10.34
CA ASN A 75 -9.59 -7.70 -9.33
C ASN A 75 -8.19 -8.20 -8.92
N THR A 76 -7.19 -7.31 -8.93
CA THR A 76 -5.79 -7.66 -8.64
C THR A 76 -5.30 -7.20 -7.28
N ALA A 77 -5.83 -6.08 -6.77
CA ALA A 77 -5.32 -5.49 -5.55
C ALA A 77 -5.60 -6.37 -4.32
N SER A 78 -4.56 -6.64 -3.54
CA SER A 78 -4.60 -7.44 -2.31
C SER A 78 -4.22 -6.63 -1.06
N SER A 79 -3.53 -5.49 -1.24
CA SER A 79 -3.27 -4.52 -0.17
C SER A 79 -3.33 -3.09 -0.70
N LEU A 80 -3.47 -2.11 0.20
CA LEU A 80 -3.45 -0.70 -0.18
C LEU A 80 -3.00 0.22 0.96
N VAL A 81 -2.54 1.42 0.61
CA VAL A 81 -2.27 2.51 1.55
C VAL A 81 -2.97 3.77 1.06
N VAL A 82 -3.64 4.48 1.96
CA VAL A 82 -4.33 5.74 1.68
C VAL A 82 -3.66 6.86 2.47
N ALA A 83 -3.32 7.95 1.79
CA ALA A 83 -2.62 9.09 2.36
C ALA A 83 -3.49 9.89 3.36
N PRO A 84 -2.88 10.66 4.29
CA PRO A 84 -3.60 11.58 5.13
C PRO A 84 -4.45 12.56 4.31
N ARG A 85 -5.67 12.80 4.77
CA ARG A 85 -6.68 13.66 4.11
C ARG A 85 -7.23 13.10 2.79
N CYS A 86 -6.89 11.86 2.45
CA CYS A 86 -7.52 11.13 1.36
C CYS A 86 -8.54 10.11 1.88
N GLU A 87 -9.55 9.83 1.06
CA GLU A 87 -10.47 8.69 1.23
C GLU A 87 -10.60 7.96 -0.10
N LEU A 88 -10.27 6.66 -0.10
CA LEU A 88 -10.42 5.80 -1.27
C LEU A 88 -11.76 5.07 -1.18
N THR A 89 -12.63 5.31 -2.16
CA THR A 89 -13.85 4.52 -2.35
C THR A 89 -13.61 3.51 -3.46
N VAL A 90 -13.99 2.25 -3.22
CA VAL A 90 -13.84 1.15 -4.18
C VAL A 90 -15.16 0.43 -4.40
N TRP A 91 -15.30 -0.17 -5.58
CA TRP A 91 -16.48 -0.93 -5.98
C TRP A 91 -16.09 -2.29 -6.53
N SER A 92 -16.96 -3.28 -6.28
CA SER A 92 -16.72 -4.67 -6.67
C SER A 92 -16.99 -4.96 -8.14
N LEU A 93 -17.68 -4.06 -8.85
CA LEU A 93 -17.95 -4.16 -10.28
C LEU A 93 -17.45 -2.91 -11.01
N ARG A 94 -17.22 -3.06 -12.31
CA ARG A 94 -16.88 -1.96 -13.22
C ARG A 94 -18.03 -0.95 -13.30
N GLY A 95 -17.72 0.29 -13.65
CA GLY A 95 -18.70 1.38 -13.73
C GLY A 95 -19.23 1.84 -12.38
N LYS A 96 -18.46 1.66 -11.29
CA LYS A 96 -18.84 2.06 -9.91
C LYS A 96 -20.12 1.38 -9.41
N ALA A 97 -20.27 0.10 -9.74
CA ALA A 97 -21.43 -0.71 -9.40
C ALA A 97 -21.10 -1.82 -8.38
N GLY A 98 -22.13 -2.53 -7.91
CA GLY A 98 -21.96 -3.65 -6.99
C GLY A 98 -21.79 -3.23 -5.53
N LYS A 99 -20.98 -3.97 -4.77
CA LYS A 99 -20.67 -3.63 -3.37
C LYS A 99 -19.65 -2.50 -3.35
N THR A 100 -19.75 -1.64 -2.32
CA THR A 100 -18.88 -0.48 -2.15
C THR A 100 -18.21 -0.52 -0.79
N ARG A 101 -16.96 -0.06 -0.72
CA ARG A 101 -16.25 0.15 0.54
C ARG A 101 -15.44 1.44 0.50
N LYS A 102 -15.32 2.07 1.65
CA LYS A 102 -14.48 3.24 1.87
C LYS A 102 -13.30 2.86 2.75
N PHE A 103 -12.12 3.29 2.34
CA PHE A 103 -10.88 3.21 3.11
C PHE A 103 -10.44 4.63 3.45
N SER A 104 -10.32 4.91 4.74
CA SER A 104 -9.80 6.18 5.25
C SER A 104 -8.28 6.19 5.16
N ALA A 105 -7.65 7.31 5.52
CA ALA A 105 -6.19 7.37 5.64
C ALA A 105 -5.64 6.24 6.55
N GLY A 106 -4.66 5.50 6.06
CA GLY A 106 -4.12 4.32 6.75
C GLY A 106 -3.44 3.33 5.81
N ALA A 107 -2.78 2.33 6.39
CA ALA A 107 -2.26 1.17 5.68
C ALA A 107 -3.21 -0.02 5.88
N TYR A 108 -3.48 -0.73 4.81
CA TYR A 108 -4.38 -1.88 4.73
C TYR A 108 -3.64 -3.05 4.08
N PRO A 109 -2.74 -3.70 4.84
CA PRO A 109 -1.85 -4.73 4.31
C PRO A 109 -2.57 -5.96 3.78
N ARG A 110 -3.79 -6.27 4.26
CA ARG A 110 -4.50 -7.50 3.87
C ARG A 110 -5.96 -7.23 3.62
N LEU A 111 -6.33 -7.14 2.35
CA LEU A 111 -7.72 -6.91 1.97
C LEU A 111 -8.65 -8.10 2.29
N GLU A 112 -8.07 -9.28 2.56
CA GLU A 112 -8.78 -10.49 3.00
C GLU A 112 -9.48 -10.31 4.34
N GLU A 113 -8.98 -9.42 5.20
CA GLU A 113 -9.57 -9.12 6.51
C GLU A 113 -10.82 -8.26 6.42
N PHE A 114 -11.04 -7.64 5.25
CA PHE A 114 -12.13 -6.71 5.03
C PHE A 114 -13.25 -7.43 4.29
N ARG A 115 -14.31 -7.77 5.03
CA ARG A 115 -15.49 -8.44 4.47
C ARG A 115 -16.17 -7.64 3.35
N LYS A 116 -16.63 -8.36 2.32
CA LYS A 116 -17.42 -7.86 1.20
C LYS A 116 -18.86 -8.37 1.30
N GLY A 117 -19.61 -7.85 2.26
CA GLY A 117 -20.96 -8.32 2.57
C GLY A 117 -20.93 -9.61 3.39
N ILE A 118 -21.81 -10.57 3.07
CA ILE A 118 -21.96 -11.82 3.82
C ILE A 118 -20.92 -12.87 3.38
N LEU A 119 -20.57 -12.90 2.08
CA LEU A 119 -19.62 -13.85 1.51
C LEU A 119 -18.44 -13.10 0.88
N GLY A 120 -17.23 -13.57 1.19
CA GLY A 120 -15.98 -13.06 0.63
C GLY A 120 -15.48 -11.77 1.27
N ASP A 121 -14.37 -11.30 0.72
CA ASP A 121 -13.60 -10.17 1.20
C ASP A 121 -13.23 -9.23 0.04
N TRP A 122 -12.40 -8.22 0.34
CA TRP A 122 -12.01 -7.19 -0.61
C TRP A 122 -10.70 -7.50 -1.35
N ALA A 123 -9.99 -8.57 -0.99
CA ALA A 123 -8.82 -8.98 -1.76
C ALA A 123 -9.26 -9.41 -3.17
N ASN A 124 -8.49 -8.99 -4.16
CA ASN A 124 -8.70 -9.37 -5.56
C ASN A 124 -10.14 -9.13 -6.03
N SER A 125 -10.76 -8.04 -5.55
CA SER A 125 -12.20 -7.81 -5.70
C SER A 125 -12.54 -6.37 -6.10
N ILE A 126 -11.54 -5.51 -6.28
CA ILE A 126 -11.72 -4.11 -6.66
C ILE A 126 -11.76 -4.03 -8.19
N SER A 127 -12.83 -3.43 -8.71
CA SER A 127 -13.05 -3.27 -10.16
C SER A 127 -13.23 -1.82 -10.61
N SER A 128 -13.46 -0.90 -9.68
CA SER A 128 -13.42 0.55 -9.93
C SER A 128 -13.13 1.30 -8.64
N LEU A 129 -12.63 2.53 -8.76
CA LEU A 129 -12.21 3.33 -7.62
C LEU A 129 -12.41 4.83 -7.84
N TYR A 130 -12.47 5.55 -6.73
CA TYR A 130 -12.46 7.01 -6.68
C TYR A 130 -11.70 7.44 -5.43
N CYS A 131 -10.72 8.32 -5.59
CA CYS A 131 -9.92 8.82 -4.48
C CYS A 131 -10.17 10.33 -4.32
N ARG A 132 -10.74 10.73 -3.19
CA ARG A 132 -10.99 12.14 -2.84
C ARG A 132 -9.99 12.66 -1.82
#